data_AF-A0A918RRW7-F1
#
_entry.id   AF-A0A918RRW7-F1
#
_cell.length_a   1.000
_cell.length_b   1.000
_cell.length_c   1.000
_cell.angle_alpha   90.00
_cell.angle_beta   90.00
_cell.angle_gamma   90.00
#
_symmetry.space_group_name_H-M   'P 1'
#
loop_
_entity.id
_entity.type
_entity.pdbx_description
1 polymer ?
#
loop_
_entity_poly.entity_id
_entity_poly.type
_entity_poly.pdbx_seq_one_letter_code
_entity_poly.pdbx_strand_id
1 'polypeptide(L)'
;MYGQTRPDTLAAAVTEDTMSMRADHGRELIPRPRRTPEALRAALAAVDPGRLDEMQATKDEAFAKAVEWQSLGPVRSWVLAWARDIEIARRPDLAMRHARAKSDLEHEDSVVAQEALRELSTVLDEAMKAVRGEPEGKNACGAENACGAGRSRPDGSC
;
A
#
# COMPACT_ATOMS: atom_id res chain seq x y z
N MET A 1 -56.24 4.50 47.12
CA MET A 1 -57.04 5.06 46.01
C MET A 1 -56.21 6.15 45.35
N TYR A 2 -56.20 6.18 44.01
CA TYR A 2 -55.33 6.94 43.06
C TYR A 2 -53.92 6.32 42.85
N GLY A 3 -53.45 5.99 41.65
CA GLY A 3 -54.01 6.00 40.30
C GLY A 3 -52.98 5.45 39.29
N GLN A 4 -53.44 4.60 38.37
CA GLN A 4 -52.82 3.95 37.20
C GLN A 4 -51.99 4.94 36.33
N THR A 5 -50.70 4.69 35.97
CA THR A 5 -50.15 4.12 34.68
C THR A 5 -50.75 4.71 33.37
N ARG A 6 -50.05 5.09 32.27
CA ARG A 6 -48.71 4.89 31.60
C ARG A 6 -48.45 6.07 30.56
N PRO A 7 -47.64 5.97 29.46
CA PRO A 7 -46.17 6.11 29.34
C PRO A 7 -45.72 7.04 28.17
N ASP A 8 -44.42 6.94 27.82
CA ASP A 8 -43.75 7.22 26.54
C ASP A 8 -42.96 8.54 26.43
N THR A 9 -41.64 8.43 26.30
CA THR A 9 -40.91 8.92 25.11
C THR A 9 -39.43 8.48 25.15
N LEU A 10 -39.14 7.56 24.22
CA LEU A 10 -37.94 7.38 23.39
C LEU A 10 -36.56 7.11 24.02
N ALA A 11 -36.10 5.90 23.66
CA ALA A 11 -34.74 5.42 23.59
C ALA A 11 -33.78 6.36 22.84
N ALA A 12 -32.54 6.41 23.31
CA ALA A 12 -31.36 6.49 22.45
C ALA A 12 -30.23 5.72 23.13
N ALA A 13 -30.00 4.52 22.63
CA ALA A 13 -28.72 3.84 22.75
C ALA A 13 -27.66 4.66 22.02
N VAL A 14 -26.49 4.82 22.62
CA VAL A 14 -25.26 4.94 21.82
C VAL A 14 -24.23 4.01 22.43
N THR A 15 -23.98 2.98 21.64
CA THR A 15 -23.01 1.91 21.74
C THR A 15 -21.58 2.44 21.82
N GLU A 16 -20.86 1.86 22.78
CA GLU A 16 -19.52 1.29 22.63
C GLU A 16 -18.51 2.10 21.82
N ASP A 17 -17.66 2.77 22.58
CA ASP A 17 -16.33 3.25 22.23
C ASP A 17 -15.43 2.08 21.79
N THR A 18 -15.68 1.54 20.59
CA THR A 18 -14.65 0.82 19.86
C THR A 18 -13.62 1.84 19.41
N MET A 19 -12.61 1.97 20.26
CA MET A 19 -11.29 2.56 20.07
C MET A 19 -10.71 2.12 18.71
N SER A 20 -11.19 2.75 17.63
CA SER A 20 -10.68 2.56 16.29
C SER A 20 -9.33 3.25 16.24
N MET A 21 -8.27 2.45 16.35
CA MET A 21 -6.88 2.81 16.12
C MET A 21 -6.75 3.30 14.66
N ARG A 22 -7.18 4.54 14.42
CA ARG A 22 -6.85 5.29 13.20
C ARG A 22 -5.36 5.56 13.30
N ALA A 23 -4.57 4.64 12.78
CA ALA A 23 -3.21 4.96 12.39
C ALA A 23 -3.33 6.20 11.49
N ASP A 24 -2.80 7.31 11.99
CA ASP A 24 -2.68 8.55 11.27
C ASP A 24 -1.74 8.30 10.08
N HIS A 25 -2.31 7.81 8.97
CA HIS A 25 -1.57 7.57 7.73
C HIS A 25 -1.21 8.87 7.02
N GLY A 26 -1.50 10.05 7.62
CA GLY A 26 -1.04 11.39 7.27
C GLY A 26 -1.45 11.93 5.89
N ARG A 27 -1.36 11.11 4.84
CA ARG A 27 -1.72 11.37 3.45
C ARG A 27 -2.14 10.10 2.67
N GLU A 28 -2.03 8.88 3.22
CA GLU A 28 -2.31 7.66 2.46
C GLU A 28 -3.79 7.21 2.60
N LEU A 29 -4.41 6.74 1.51
CA LEU A 29 -5.85 6.42 1.43
C LEU A 29 -6.23 5.10 2.12
N ILE A 30 -5.38 4.08 2.02
CA ILE A 30 -5.57 2.75 2.61
C ILE A 30 -4.24 2.24 3.15
N PRO A 31 -4.16 1.31 4.11
CA PRO A 31 -2.91 0.65 4.48
C PRO A 31 -2.26 -0.07 3.29
N ARG A 32 -0.94 -0.29 3.34
CA ARG A 32 -0.26 -1.07 2.29
C ARG A 32 -0.82 -2.50 2.24
N PRO A 33 -1.30 -2.99 1.08
CA PRO A 33 -1.83 -4.34 0.99
C PRO A 33 -0.74 -5.40 1.02
N ARG A 34 -1.13 -6.62 1.41
CA ARG A 34 -0.31 -7.81 1.18
C ARG A 34 -0.15 -8.05 -0.33
N ARG A 35 1.00 -8.59 -0.73
CA ARG A 35 1.31 -8.93 -2.14
C ARG A 35 0.71 -10.27 -2.55
N THR A 36 -0.60 -10.38 -2.40
CA THR A 36 -1.42 -11.54 -2.80
C THR A 36 -2.54 -11.06 -3.73
N PRO A 37 -2.94 -11.83 -4.76
CA PRO A 37 -3.93 -11.38 -5.74
C PRO A 37 -5.22 -10.83 -5.12
N GLU A 38 -5.76 -11.49 -4.10
CA GLU A 38 -7.00 -11.07 -3.42
C GLU A 38 -6.84 -9.74 -2.68
N ALA A 39 -5.79 -9.59 -1.88
CA ALA A 39 -5.51 -8.34 -1.16
C ALA A 39 -5.25 -7.18 -2.12
N LEU A 40 -4.57 -7.41 -3.24
CA LEU A 40 -4.37 -6.39 -4.28
C LEU A 40 -5.71 -6.00 -4.92
N ARG A 41 -6.61 -6.95 -5.20
CA ARG A 41 -7.94 -6.66 -5.74
C ARG A 41 -8.79 -5.82 -4.77
N ALA A 42 -8.79 -6.19 -3.49
CA ALA A 42 -9.50 -5.46 -2.45
C ALA A 42 -8.97 -4.03 -2.29
N ALA A 43 -7.65 -3.86 -2.33
CA ALA A 43 -7.02 -2.55 -2.30
C ALA A 43 -7.36 -1.70 -3.54
N LEU A 44 -7.30 -2.30 -4.75
CA LEU A 44 -7.64 -1.61 -5.98
C LEU A 44 -9.10 -1.14 -5.99
N ALA A 45 -10.03 -1.97 -5.50
CA ALA A 45 -11.43 -1.59 -5.38
C ALA A 45 -11.65 -0.35 -4.48
N ALA A 46 -10.76 -0.10 -3.52
CA ALA A 46 -10.83 1.05 -2.63
C ALA A 46 -10.20 2.32 -3.22
N VAL A 47 -9.15 2.20 -4.04
CA VAL A 47 -8.38 3.37 -4.53
C VAL A 47 -8.67 3.73 -5.98
N ASP A 48 -9.03 2.76 -6.82
CA ASP A 48 -9.32 2.96 -8.25
C ASP A 48 -10.20 1.80 -8.79
N PRO A 49 -11.51 1.79 -8.46
CA PRO A 49 -12.42 0.71 -8.84
C PRO A 49 -12.61 0.57 -10.35
N GLY A 50 -12.34 1.62 -11.14
CA GLY A 50 -12.46 1.60 -12.59
C GLY A 50 -11.45 0.67 -13.30
N ARG A 51 -10.38 0.27 -12.59
CA ARG A 51 -9.33 -0.61 -13.14
C ARG A 51 -9.47 -2.08 -12.76
N LEU A 52 -10.56 -2.49 -12.11
CA LEU A 52 -10.76 -3.88 -11.70
C LEU A 52 -10.80 -4.86 -12.89
N ASP A 53 -11.40 -4.46 -14.01
CA ASP A 53 -11.48 -5.28 -15.21
C ASP A 53 -10.11 -5.42 -15.89
N GLU A 54 -9.31 -4.34 -15.93
CA GLU A 54 -7.92 -4.36 -16.40
C GLU A 54 -7.05 -5.30 -15.53
N MET A 55 -7.22 -5.24 -14.21
CA MET A 55 -6.51 -6.12 -13.29
C MET A 55 -6.86 -7.58 -13.52
N GLN A 56 -8.14 -7.89 -13.77
CA GLN A 56 -8.59 -9.24 -14.07
C GLN A 56 -8.02 -9.73 -15.42
N ALA A 57 -8.12 -8.92 -16.47
CA ALA A 57 -7.60 -9.28 -17.80
C ALA A 57 -6.08 -9.53 -17.78
N THR A 58 -5.29 -8.66 -17.15
CA THR A 58 -3.83 -8.82 -17.04
C THR A 58 -3.42 -9.99 -16.15
N LYS A 59 -4.27 -10.36 -15.17
CA LYS A 59 -4.06 -11.57 -14.35
C LYS A 59 -4.22 -12.81 -15.22
N ASP A 60 -5.28 -12.88 -16.00
CA ASP A 60 -5.57 -14.02 -16.88
C ASP A 60 -4.46 -14.18 -17.94
N GLU A 61 -3.96 -13.07 -18.49
CA GLU A 61 -2.78 -13.06 -19.37
C GLU A 61 -1.52 -13.60 -18.67
N ALA A 62 -1.28 -13.18 -17.42
CA ALA A 62 -0.12 -13.67 -16.65
C ALA A 62 -0.20 -15.17 -16.36
N PHE A 63 -1.39 -15.72 -16.10
CA PHE A 63 -1.59 -17.16 -15.97
C PHE A 63 -1.40 -17.90 -17.29
N ALA A 64 -1.93 -17.38 -18.40
CA ALA A 64 -1.72 -17.95 -19.72
C ALA A 64 -0.23 -18.02 -20.07
N LYS A 65 0.51 -16.92 -19.88
CA LYS A 65 1.97 -16.88 -20.09
C LYS A 65 2.72 -17.82 -19.16
N ALA A 66 2.27 -17.98 -17.91
CA ALA A 66 2.92 -18.88 -16.98
C ALA A 66 2.82 -20.35 -17.41
N VAL A 67 1.68 -20.74 -17.99
CA VAL A 67 1.49 -22.06 -18.60
C VAL A 67 2.35 -22.21 -19.84
N GLU A 68 2.25 -21.26 -20.77
CA GLU A 68 2.99 -21.27 -22.03
C GLU A 68 4.51 -21.35 -21.82
N TRP A 69 5.04 -20.52 -20.92
CA TRP A 69 6.47 -20.42 -20.65
C TRP A 69 6.94 -21.39 -19.55
N GLN A 70 6.02 -22.17 -18.97
CA GLN A 70 6.29 -23.09 -17.86
C GLN A 70 7.05 -22.40 -16.71
N SER A 71 6.64 -21.18 -16.38
CA SER A 71 7.36 -20.31 -15.46
C SER A 71 6.40 -19.49 -14.61
N LEU A 72 6.71 -19.37 -13.31
CA LEU A 72 5.99 -18.44 -12.42
C LEU A 72 6.43 -16.98 -12.59
N GLY A 73 7.39 -16.70 -13.49
CA GLY A 73 7.88 -15.35 -13.78
C GLY A 73 6.76 -14.34 -14.09
N PRO A 74 5.87 -14.63 -15.06
CA PRO A 74 4.76 -13.75 -15.42
C PRO A 74 3.84 -13.41 -14.25
N VAL A 75 3.46 -14.39 -13.42
CA VAL A 75 2.61 -14.17 -12.23
C VAL A 75 3.31 -13.31 -11.20
N ARG A 76 4.60 -13.55 -10.94
CA ARG A 76 5.38 -12.70 -10.01
C ARG A 76 5.48 -11.26 -10.51
N SER A 77 5.74 -11.07 -11.80
CA SER A 77 5.80 -9.74 -12.41
C SER A 77 4.45 -9.03 -12.33
N TRP A 78 3.34 -9.74 -12.57
CA TRP A 78 1.98 -9.20 -12.42
C TRP A 78 1.70 -8.73 -10.98
N VAL A 79 2.05 -9.52 -9.97
CA VAL A 79 1.90 -9.13 -8.56
C VAL A 79 2.68 -7.84 -8.25
N LEU A 80 3.92 -7.73 -8.74
CA LEU A 80 4.76 -6.55 -8.50
C LEU A 80 4.24 -5.31 -9.23
N ALA A 81 3.78 -5.45 -10.48
CA ALA A 81 3.22 -4.35 -11.25
C ALA A 81 1.98 -3.76 -10.56
N TRP A 82 1.04 -4.61 -10.15
CA TRP A 82 -0.17 -4.15 -9.46
C TRP A 82 0.10 -3.63 -8.05
N ALA A 83 1.05 -4.22 -7.31
CA ALA A 83 1.46 -3.67 -6.02
C ALA A 83 2.03 -2.25 -6.17
N ARG A 84 2.83 -1.98 -7.20
CA ARG A 84 3.37 -0.64 -7.51
C ARG A 84 2.27 0.34 -7.87
N ASP A 85 1.38 -0.03 -8.80
CA ASP A 85 0.30 0.85 -9.25
C ASP A 85 -0.64 1.22 -8.09
N ILE A 86 -0.93 0.27 -7.20
CA ILE A 86 -1.71 0.50 -5.98
C ILE A 86 -0.93 1.38 -4.98
N GLU A 87 0.38 1.19 -4.83
CA GLU A 87 1.22 2.05 -3.98
C GLU A 87 1.22 3.52 -4.46
N ILE A 88 1.21 3.74 -5.78
CA ILE A 88 1.03 5.07 -6.37
C ILE A 88 -0.37 5.61 -6.05
N ALA A 89 -1.42 4.84 -6.33
CA ALA A 89 -2.81 5.30 -6.16
C ALA A 89 -3.18 5.60 -4.70
N ARG A 90 -2.67 4.81 -3.74
CA ARG A 90 -2.94 5.04 -2.30
C ARG A 90 -2.23 6.27 -1.74
N ARG A 91 -1.28 6.88 -2.46
CA ARG A 91 -0.50 8.07 -2.06
C ARG A 91 -0.87 9.25 -2.98
N PRO A 92 -1.81 10.13 -2.61
CA PRO A 92 -2.31 11.22 -3.46
C PRO A 92 -1.22 12.12 -4.06
N ASP A 93 -0.18 12.46 -3.27
CA ASP A 93 0.97 13.26 -3.77
C ASP A 93 1.71 12.53 -4.90
N LEU A 94 1.92 11.22 -4.73
CA LEU A 94 2.62 10.37 -5.69
C LEU A 94 1.77 10.13 -6.94
N ALA A 95 0.47 9.91 -6.76
CA ALA A 95 -0.51 9.80 -7.85
C ALA A 95 -0.58 11.08 -8.70
N MET A 96 -0.58 12.25 -8.08
CA MET A 96 -0.58 13.53 -8.79
C MET A 96 0.70 13.73 -9.61
N ARG A 97 1.87 13.42 -9.05
CA ARG A 97 3.16 13.47 -9.77
C ARG A 97 3.17 12.49 -10.95
N HIS A 98 2.71 11.25 -10.73
CA HIS A 98 2.59 10.23 -11.76
C HIS A 98 1.69 10.69 -12.92
N ALA A 99 0.51 11.24 -12.61
CA ALA A 99 -0.45 11.69 -13.62
C ALA A 99 0.09 12.86 -14.45
N ARG A 100 0.74 13.84 -13.80
CA ARG A 100 1.39 14.97 -14.49
C ARG A 100 2.51 14.50 -15.41
N ALA A 101 3.46 13.73 -14.87
CA ALA A 101 4.55 13.17 -15.65
C ALA A 101 4.06 12.33 -16.84
N LYS A 102 3.00 11.54 -16.67
CA LYS A 102 2.42 10.77 -17.78
C LYS A 102 1.77 11.66 -18.85
N SER A 103 1.13 12.76 -18.46
CA SER A 103 0.54 13.73 -19.40
C SER A 103 1.60 14.46 -20.22
N ASP A 104 2.75 14.74 -19.60
CA ASP A 104 3.82 15.54 -20.20
C ASP A 104 4.75 14.73 -21.12
N LEU A 105 4.62 13.40 -21.17
CA LEU A 105 5.42 12.54 -22.08
C LEU A 105 5.19 12.84 -23.56
N GLU A 106 3.96 13.22 -23.92
CA GLU A 106 3.58 13.51 -25.31
C GLU A 106 3.72 15.01 -25.64
N HIS A 107 4.40 15.78 -24.78
CA HIS A 107 4.58 17.21 -24.97
C HIS A 107 5.49 17.50 -26.18
N GLU A 108 5.11 18.48 -27.00
CA GLU A 108 5.85 18.84 -28.24
C GLU A 108 7.28 19.33 -27.94
N ASP A 109 7.45 20.01 -26.82
CA ASP A 109 8.78 20.37 -26.31
C ASP A 109 9.51 19.13 -25.74
N SER A 110 10.58 18.73 -26.42
CA SER A 110 11.41 17.59 -26.02
C SER A 110 12.08 17.75 -24.65
N VAL A 111 12.32 18.97 -24.17
CA VAL A 111 12.87 19.20 -22.83
C VAL A 111 11.82 18.79 -21.78
N VAL A 112 10.57 19.22 -21.98
CA VAL A 112 9.44 18.86 -21.11
C VAL A 112 9.21 17.35 -21.12
N ALA A 113 9.17 16.72 -22.30
CA ALA A 113 9.00 15.27 -22.41
C ALA A 113 10.14 14.49 -21.73
N GLN A 114 11.38 14.97 -21.80
CA GLN A 114 12.51 14.33 -21.14
C GLN A 114 12.45 14.49 -19.61
N GLU A 115 12.06 15.66 -19.11
CA GLU A 115 11.83 15.88 -17.67
C GLU A 115 10.70 15.00 -17.15
N ALA A 116 9.62 14.89 -17.91
CA ALA A 116 8.49 14.01 -17.62
C ALA A 116 8.91 12.54 -17.52
N LEU A 117 9.75 12.05 -18.43
CA LEU A 117 10.27 10.68 -18.37
C LEU A 117 11.13 10.43 -17.13
N ARG A 118 11.98 11.40 -16.74
CA ARG A 118 12.79 11.32 -15.52
C ARG A 118 11.92 11.30 -14.27
N GLU A 119 10.90 12.15 -14.22
CA GLU A 119 9.97 12.21 -13.10
C GLU A 119 9.14 10.92 -13.00
N LEU A 120 8.64 10.40 -14.13
CA LEU A 120 7.92 9.14 -14.17
C LEU A 120 8.78 7.98 -13.65
N SER A 121 10.04 7.90 -14.08
CA SER A 121 10.99 6.90 -13.57
C SER A 121 11.19 7.03 -12.06
N THR A 122 11.35 8.26 -11.56
CA THR A 122 11.51 8.55 -10.13
C THR A 122 10.30 8.10 -9.31
N VAL A 123 9.08 8.38 -9.79
CA VAL A 123 7.85 7.98 -9.13
C VAL A 123 7.67 6.47 -9.09
N LEU A 124 7.97 5.78 -10.21
CA LEU A 124 7.90 4.32 -10.29
C LEU A 124 8.91 3.66 -9.34
N ASP A 125 10.13 4.21 -9.22
CA ASP A 125 11.16 3.74 -8.31
C ASP A 125 10.79 3.95 -6.84
N GLU A 126 10.25 5.12 -6.49
CA GLU A 126 9.75 5.44 -5.15
C GLU A 126 8.68 4.42 -4.72
N ALA A 127 7.70 4.14 -5.59
CA ALA A 127 6.67 3.15 -5.35
C ALA A 127 7.26 1.73 -5.22
N MET A 128 8.20 1.33 -6.08
CA MET A 128 8.81 -0.01 -6.02
C MET A 128 9.65 -0.23 -4.76
N LYS A 129 10.38 0.78 -4.29
CA LYS A 129 11.12 0.74 -3.01
C LYS A 129 10.16 0.50 -1.84
N ALA A 130 9.06 1.26 -1.80
CA ALA A 130 8.02 1.10 -0.79
C ALA A 130 7.38 -0.29 -0.82
N VAL A 131 7.07 -0.84 -2.01
CA VAL A 131 6.53 -2.21 -2.19
C VAL A 131 7.50 -3.29 -1.70
N ARG A 132 8.81 -3.09 -1.87
CA ARG A 132 9.85 -4.02 -1.41
C ARG A 132 10.11 -3.94 0.09
N GLY A 133 9.64 -2.88 0.75
CA GLY A 133 9.92 -2.62 2.17
C GLY A 133 11.33 -2.08 2.39
N GLU A 134 11.94 -1.47 1.38
CA GLU A 134 13.21 -0.77 1.56
C GLU A 134 12.94 0.48 2.41
N PRO A 135 13.66 0.69 3.54
CA PRO A 135 13.45 1.85 4.37
C PRO A 135 13.75 3.11 3.56
N GLU A 136 12.75 3.97 3.39
CA GLU A 136 12.94 5.31 2.84
C GLU A 136 14.01 5.98 3.71
N GLY A 137 15.15 6.33 3.12
CA GLY A 137 16.35 6.79 3.81
C GLY A 137 16.17 8.12 4.52
N LYS A 138 15.44 8.12 5.63
CA LYS A 138 15.43 9.08 6.74
C LYS A 138 15.04 8.25 7.97
N ASN A 139 15.98 8.11 8.92
CA ASN A 139 15.86 7.36 10.18
C ASN A 139 16.38 5.90 10.15
N ALA A 140 17.55 5.66 9.54
CA ALA A 140 18.41 4.52 9.89
C ALA A 140 19.30 4.82 11.12
N CYS A 141 18.77 5.58 12.08
CA CYS A 141 19.39 5.81 13.39
C CYS A 141 18.30 5.55 14.43
N GLY A 142 18.33 4.38 15.06
CA GLY A 142 17.28 3.95 16.00
C GLY A 142 17.10 2.44 16.16
N ALA A 143 17.94 1.61 15.52
CA ALA A 143 17.96 0.16 15.74
C ALA A 143 19.28 -0.30 16.39
N GLU A 144 19.76 0.43 17.40
CA GLU A 144 20.66 -0.12 18.42
C GLU A 144 19.93 -0.03 19.75
N ASN A 145 19.24 -1.10 20.13
CA ASN A 145 19.00 -1.53 21.51
C ASN A 145 18.12 -2.78 21.52
N ALA A 146 18.68 -3.89 21.03
CA ALA A 146 18.15 -5.23 21.28
C ALA A 146 19.28 -6.29 21.18
N CYS A 147 20.41 -6.04 21.85
CA CYS A 147 21.38 -7.08 22.20
C CYS A 147 21.77 -6.89 23.66
N GLY A 148 20.78 -7.08 24.54
CA GLY A 148 20.98 -7.20 25.97
C GLY A 148 21.01 -8.66 26.39
N ALA A 149 21.96 -8.95 27.28
CA ALA A 149 21.99 -10.06 28.23
C ALA A 149 22.66 -11.38 27.83
N GLY A 150 23.78 -11.66 28.51
CA GLY A 150 23.94 -12.95 29.18
C GLY A 150 25.08 -13.84 28.70
N ARG A 151 26.33 -13.46 28.96
CA ARG A 151 27.38 -14.46 29.23
C ARG A 151 28.15 -14.08 30.48
N SER A 152 27.70 -14.64 31.59
CA SER A 152 28.45 -14.78 32.83
C SER A 152 29.78 -15.48 32.53
N ARG A 153 30.89 -14.86 32.92
CA ARG A 153 32.17 -15.55 33.10
C ARG A 153 32.12 -16.31 34.42
N PRO A 154 32.62 -17.54 34.50
CA PRO A 154 33.23 -18.02 35.72
C PRO A 154 34.75 -17.82 35.66
N ASP A 155 35.26 -17.14 36.68
CA ASP A 155 36.63 -17.25 37.15
C ASP A 155 36.94 -18.71 37.53
N GLY A 156 38.20 -19.14 37.39
CA GLY A 156 38.67 -20.33 38.11
C GLY A 156 39.72 -21.17 37.41
N SER A 157 40.98 -20.79 37.65
CA SER A 157 42.23 -21.57 37.65
C SER A 157 42.14 -23.11 37.67
N CYS A 158 42.98 -23.75 36.85
CA CYS A 158 43.97 -24.79 37.20
C CYS A 158 45.10 -24.73 36.17
#